data_AF-A0A8X6VLM5-F1
#
_entry.id   AF-A0A8X6VLM5-F1
#
_cell.length_a   1.000
_cell.length_b   1.000
_cell.length_c   1.000
_cell.angle_alpha   90.00
_cell.angle_beta   90.00
_cell.angle_gamma   90.00
#
_symmetry.space_group_name_H-M   'P 1'
#
loop_
_entity.id
_entity.type
_entity.pdbx_description
1 polymer ?
#
loop_
_entity_poly.entity_id
_entity_poly.type
_entity_poly.pdbx_seq_one_letter_code
_entity_poly.pdbx_strand_id
1 'polypeptide(L)' 'MKQFVKALDKEGECFKYLCEQFPGLSDAKLKEGIFVRPGMRKLLKDETFVTKMEMKEKNAWNSFKLVVTGVLGNKKDLN' A
#
# COMPACT_ATOMS: atom_id res chain seq x y z
N MET A 1 -6.33 -2.25 -1.52
CA MET A 1 -4.92 -2.43 -1.95
C MET A 1 -4.85 -2.88 -3.40
N LYS A 2 -5.59 -3.94 -3.78
CA LYS A 2 -5.77 -4.38 -5.18
C LYS A 2 -5.98 -3.25 -6.19
N GLN A 3 -6.93 -2.35 -5.95
CA GLN A 3 -7.23 -1.25 -6.87
C GLN A 3 -6.09 -0.21 -6.97
N PHE A 4 -5.41 0.07 -5.85
CA PHE A 4 -4.26 0.98 -5.84
C PHE A 4 -3.09 0.39 -6.64
N VAL A 5 -2.77 -0.90 -6.44
CA VAL A 5 -1.66 -1.52 -7.18
C VAL A 5 -1.99 -1.79 -8.64
N LYS A 6 -3.27 -1.98 -8.99
CA LYS A 6 -3.70 -2.03 -10.40
C LYS A 6 -3.53 -0.70 -11.13
N ALA A 7 -3.68 0.42 -10.42
CA ALA A 7 -3.55 1.76 -10.96
C ALA A 7 -2.11 2.30 -10.89
N LEU A 8 -1.23 1.61 -10.16
CA LEU A 8 0.19 1.92 -10.07
C LEU A 8 0.91 1.60 -11.38
N ASP A 9 1.90 2.42 -11.69
CA ASP A 9 2.77 2.15 -12.82
C ASP A 9 3.68 0.95 -12.50
N LYS A 10 3.68 -0.05 -13.39
CA LYS A 10 4.43 -1.31 -13.20
C LYS A 10 5.93 -1.11 -13.37
N GLU A 11 6.36 -0.04 -14.03
CA GLU A 11 7.77 0.30 -14.25
C GLU A 11 8.23 1.43 -13.31
N GLY A 12 7.27 2.09 -12.64
CA GLY A 12 7.52 3.14 -11.66
C GLY A 12 8.35 2.70 -10.45
N GLU A 13 9.07 3.66 -9.86
CA GLU A 13 9.89 3.43 -8.66
C GLU A 13 9.07 2.87 -7.49
N CYS A 14 7.80 3.26 -7.37
CA CYS A 14 6.90 2.76 -6.35
C CYS A 14 6.64 1.25 -6.47
N PHE A 15 6.52 0.71 -7.69
CA PHE A 15 6.33 -0.73 -7.90
C PHE A 15 7.63 -1.52 -7.67
N LYS A 16 8.78 -0.95 -8.06
CA LYS A 16 10.10 -1.55 -7.75
C LYS A 16 10.32 -1.66 -6.23
N TYR A 17 10.05 -0.60 -5.49
CA TYR A 17 10.14 -0.60 -4.03
C TYR A 17 9.20 -1.62 -3.38
N LEU A 18 7.99 -1.80 -3.92
CA LEU A 18 7.08 -2.86 -3.48
C LEU A 18 7.67 -4.26 -3.68
N CYS A 19 8.34 -4.50 -4.81
CA CYS A 19 8.99 -5.77 -5.08
C CYS A 19 10.14 -6.03 -4.10
N GLU A 20 10.95 -5.01 -3.81
CA GLU A 20 12.05 -5.07 -2.83
C GLU A 20 11.57 -5.30 -1.38
N GLN A 21 10.45 -4.68 -0.98
CA GLN A 21 9.89 -4.84 0.37
C GLN A 21 9.20 -6.18 0.60
N PHE A 22 8.76 -6.85 -0.47
CA PHE A 22 8.14 -8.18 -0.40
C PHE A 22 8.83 -9.15 -1.35
N PRO A 23 10.10 -9.52 -1.11
CA PRO A 23 10.83 -10.44 -1.97
C PRO A 23 10.21 -11.85 -1.99
N GLY A 24 9.37 -12.18 -0.99
CA GLY A 24 8.60 -13.42 -0.94
C GLY A 24 7.26 -13.41 -1.68
N LEU A 25 6.83 -12.26 -2.23
CA LEU A 25 5.65 -12.17 -3.07
C LEU A 25 6.05 -12.19 -4.55
N SER A 26 5.45 -13.09 -5.32
CA SER A 26 5.61 -13.06 -6.78
C SER A 26 5.04 -11.75 -7.36
N ASP A 27 5.64 -11.27 -8.44
CA ASP A 27 5.22 -10.08 -9.18
C ASP A 27 3.72 -10.10 -9.56
N ALA A 28 3.17 -11.28 -9.85
CA ALA A 28 1.75 -11.49 -10.12
C ALA A 28 0.85 -11.17 -8.91
N LYS A 29 1.24 -11.59 -7.70
CA LYS A 29 0.53 -11.31 -6.44
C LYS A 29 0.61 -9.83 -6.07
N LEU A 30 1.75 -9.19 -6.35
CA LEU A 30 1.92 -7.75 -6.22
C LEU A 30 1.01 -6.99 -7.19
N LYS A 31 1.00 -7.35 -8.48
CA LYS A 31 0.10 -6.76 -9.50
C LYS A 31 -1.38 -6.95 -9.19
N GLU A 32 -1.75 -8.08 -8.60
CA GLU A 32 -3.11 -8.31 -8.10
C GLU A 32 -3.40 -7.57 -6.78
N GLY A 33 -2.40 -6.93 -6.18
CA GLY A 33 -2.45 -6.26 -4.88
C GLY A 33 -2.94 -7.17 -3.76
N ILE A 34 -2.55 -8.45 -3.83
CA ILE A 34 -2.79 -9.46 -2.81
C ILE A 34 -1.70 -9.28 -1.75
N PHE A 35 -1.99 -8.43 -0.77
CA PHE A 35 -1.15 -8.25 0.41
C PHE A 35 -1.79 -8.96 1.59
N VAL A 36 -0.95 -9.64 2.37
CA VAL A 36 -1.36 -10.17 3.67
C VAL A 36 -1.57 -8.98 4.62
N ARG A 37 -2.57 -9.04 5.50
CA ARG A 37 -2.92 -7.95 6.45
C ARG A 37 -1.71 -7.41 7.24
N PRO A 38 -0.75 -8.23 7.73
CA PRO A 38 0.47 -7.73 8.37
C PRO A 38 1.37 -6.95 7.41
N GLY A 39 1.55 -7.43 6.18
CA GLY A 39 2.34 -6.77 5.15
C GLY A 39 1.75 -5.42 4.75
N MET A 40 0.42 -5.34 4.60
CA MET A 40 -0.26 -4.09 4.30
C MET A 40 -0.16 -3.08 5.44
N ARG A 41 -0.24 -3.52 6.72
CA ARG A 41 0.01 -2.65 7.89
C ARG A 41 1.44 -2.13 7.93
N LYS A 42 2.43 -2.97 7.59
CA LYS A 42 3.84 -2.56 7.49
C LYS A 42 4.00 -1.46 6.43
N LEU A 43 3.38 -1.65 5.27
CA LEU A 43 3.40 -0.67 4.17
C LEU A 43 2.76 0.67 4.53
N LEU A 44 1.63 0.65 5.24
CA LEU A 44 0.94 1.88 5.66
C LEU A 44 1.76 2.72 6.65
N LYS A 45 2.64 2.07 7.42
CA LYS A 45 3.57 2.73 8.36
C LYS A 45 4.90 3.11 7.71
N ASP A 46 5.19 2.59 6.53
CA ASP A 46 6.43 2.87 5.81
C ASP A 46 6.33 4.26 5.14
N GLU A 47 6.97 5.25 5.73
CA GLU A 47 7.02 6.62 5.17
C GLU A 47 7.94 6.71 3.96
N THR A 48 8.96 5.84 3.88
CA THR A 48 9.87 5.73 2.73
C THR A 48 9.11 5.26 1.49
N PHE A 49 8.06 4.46 1.67
CA PHE A 49 7.17 4.12 0.56
C PHE A 49 6.46 5.35 -0.03
N VAL A 50 6.05 6.29 0.82
CA VAL A 50 5.35 7.51 0.41
C VAL A 50 6.28 8.50 -0.29
N THR A 51 7.58 8.48 0.02
CA THR A 51 8.57 9.33 -0.65
C THR A 51 8.98 8.80 -2.03
N LYS A 52 8.77 7.52 -2.30
CA LYS A 52 9.02 6.89 -3.62
C LYS A 52 7.86 7.04 -4.61
N MET A 53 6.75 7.62 -4.18
CA MET A 53 5.57 7.89 -5.00
C MET A 53 5.63 9.26 -5.66
N GLU A 54 5.10 9.37 -6.87
CA GLU A 54 4.81 10.67 -7.47
C GLU A 54 3.69 11.41 -6.70
N MET A 55 3.58 12.72 -6.90
CA MET A 55 2.56 13.55 -6.23
C MET A 55 1.13 13.04 -6.44
N LYS A 56 0.82 12.51 -7.64
CA LYS A 56 -0.49 11.93 -7.95
C LYS A 56 -0.76 10.64 -7.17
N GLU A 57 0.23 9.75 -7.14
CA GLU A 57 0.17 8.48 -6.41
C GLU A 57 0.12 8.71 -4.90
N LYS A 58 0.87 9.70 -4.39
CA LYS A 58 0.88 10.10 -2.98
C LYS A 58 -0.48 10.62 -2.52
N ASN A 59 -1.17 11.40 -3.35
CA ASN A 59 -2.53 11.85 -3.05
C ASN A 59 -3.50 10.66 -2.99
N ALA A 60 -3.45 9.76 -3.97
CA ALA A 60 -4.25 8.54 -3.95
C ALA A 60 -3.92 7.64 -2.75
N TRP A 61 -2.64 7.56 -2.36
CA TRP A 61 -2.16 6.80 -1.21
C TRP A 61 -2.65 7.37 0.11
N ASN A 62 -2.63 8.69 0.29
CA ASN A 62 -3.18 9.32 1.49
C ASN A 62 -4.68 9.06 1.63
N SER A 63 -5.45 9.19 0.55
CA SER A 63 -6.88 8.83 0.55
C SER A 63 -7.08 7.35 0.89
N PHE A 64 -6.27 6.46 0.30
CA PHE A 64 -6.32 5.04 0.61
C PHE A 64 -5.96 4.75 2.08
N LYS A 65 -4.92 5.40 2.60
CA LYS A 65 -4.48 5.28 4.00
C LYS A 65 -5.61 5.65 4.94
N LEU A 66 -6.32 6.75 4.69
CA LEU A 66 -7.48 7.17 5.48
C LEU A 66 -8.60 6.12 5.49
N VAL A 67 -9.00 5.61 4.33
CA VAL A 67 -10.02 4.56 4.20
C VAL A 67 -9.59 3.31 4.95
N VAL A 68 -8.34 2.88 4.77
CA VAL A 68 -7.83 1.66 5.40
C VAL A 68 -7.63 1.84 6.90
N THR A 69 -7.20 3.01 7.39
CA THR A 69 -7.16 3.31 8.83
C THR A 69 -8.54 3.43 9.45
N GLY A 70 -9.55 3.89 8.72
CA GLY A 70 -10.95 3.88 9.19
C GLY A 70 -11.53 2.46 9.26
N VAL A 71 -11.20 1.60 8.28
CA VAL A 71 -11.66 0.20 8.24
C VAL A 71 -10.88 -0.70 9.21
N LEU A 72 -9.57 -0.46 9.42
CA LEU A 72 -8.76 -1.19 10.40
C LEU A 72 -8.90 -0.65 11.82
N GLY A 73 -9.21 0.63 11.94
CA GLY A 73 -9.57 1.31 13.16
C GLY A 73 -11.01 1.01 13.53
N ASN A 74 -11.29 -0.23 13.94
CA ASN A 74 -12.22 -0.41 15.04
C ASN A 74 -11.61 0.35 16.23
N LYS A 75 -11.95 1.63 16.36
CA LYS A 75 -12.12 2.17 17.70
C LYS A 75 -13.18 1.27 18.33
N LYS A 76 -12.72 0.37 19.20
CA LYS A 76 -13.49 0.02 20.38
C LYS A 76 -14.03 1.35 20.89
N ASP A 77 -15.36 1.50 20.84
CA ASP A 77 -16.06 2.43 21.71
C ASP A 77 -15.45 2.25 23.09
N LEU A 78 -14.77 3.29 23.56
CA LEU A 78 -14.28 3.35 24.92
C LEU A 78 -15.50 3.79 25.73
N ASN A 79 -16.35 2.83 26.07
CA ASN A 79 -17.34 3.00 27.13
C ASN A 79 -16.65 2.79 28.48
#